data_AF-A0A1C3F7N4-F1
#
_entry.id   AF-A0A1C3F7N4-F1
#
_cell.length_a   1.000
_cell.length_b   1.000
_cell.length_c   1.000
_cell.angle_alpha   90.00
_cell.angle_beta   90.00
_cell.angle_gamma   90.00
#
_symmetry.space_group_name_H-M   'P 1'
#
loop_
_entity.id
_entity.type
_entity.pdbx_description
1 polymer ?
#
loop_
_entity_poly.entity_id
_entity_poly.type
_entity_poly.pdbx_seq_one_letter_code
_entity_poly.pdbx_strand_id
1 'polypeptide(L)' 'MNTCPLCGAREVGRIGRERYYCRECCHEWTKGGGEVKIYEVLSDGSVEQLTTDHDRFFQAYAQCGERRRAG' A
#
# COMPACT_ATOMS: atom_id res chain seq x y z
N MET A 1 -15.59 -4.27 2.20
CA MET A 1 -14.53 -4.99 1.48
C MET A 1 -13.25 -4.19 1.63
N ASN A 2 -12.25 -4.81 2.27
CA ASN A 2 -10.99 -4.14 2.59
C ASN A 2 -9.96 -4.77 1.64
N THR A 3 -9.99 -4.42 0.37
CA THR A 3 -8.97 -4.86 -0.58
C THR A 3 -7.87 -3.82 -0.64
N CYS A 4 -6.64 -4.26 -0.93
CA CYS A 4 -5.55 -3.33 -1.16
C CYS A 4 -5.84 -2.48 -2.41
N PRO A 5 -5.77 -1.15 -2.33
CA PRO A 5 -6.01 -0.28 -3.47
C PRO A 5 -4.90 -0.33 -4.54
N LEU A 6 -3.76 -0.95 -4.24
CA LEU A 6 -2.63 -1.09 -5.17
C LEU A 6 -2.66 -2.43 -5.91
N CYS A 7 -2.93 -3.53 -5.20
CA CYS A 7 -2.79 -4.87 -5.77
C CYS A 7 -4.09 -5.67 -5.85
N GLY A 8 -5.17 -5.14 -5.28
CA GLY A 8 -6.44 -5.85 -5.16
C GLY A 8 -6.42 -7.03 -4.19
N ALA A 9 -5.31 -7.28 -3.47
CA ALA A 9 -5.22 -8.40 -2.55
C ALA A 9 -6.26 -8.30 -1.43
N ARG A 10 -6.75 -9.48 -1.02
CA ARG A 10 -7.70 -9.64 0.08
C ARG A 10 -7.00 -9.82 1.44
N GLU A 11 -5.72 -10.21 1.42
CA GLU A 11 -4.89 -10.36 2.62
C GLU A 11 -4.37 -9.01 3.11
N VAL A 12 -5.31 -8.23 3.63
CA VAL A 12 -5.01 -6.96 4.28
C VAL A 12 -5.22 -7.09 5.79
N GLY A 13 -4.21 -6.68 6.56
CA GLY A 13 -4.28 -6.58 8.00
C GLY A 13 -4.71 -5.18 8.42
N ARG A 14 -5.53 -5.07 9.46
CA ARG A 14 -5.78 -3.78 10.12
C ARG A 14 -4.72 -3.56 11.19
N ILE A 15 -3.95 -2.47 11.07
CA ILE A 15 -2.85 -2.13 11.98
C ILE A 15 -3.21 -1.00 12.95
N GLY A 16 -4.33 -0.30 12.75
CA GLY A 16 -4.76 0.78 13.63
C GLY A 16 -6.19 1.26 13.40
N ARG A 17 -6.53 2.43 13.96
CA ARG A 17 -7.78 3.13 13.67
C ARG A 17 -7.71 3.67 12.25
N GLU A 18 -8.59 3.17 11.38
CA GLU A 18 -8.65 3.53 9.96
C GLU A 18 -7.36 3.23 9.16
N ARG A 19 -6.40 2.51 9.74
CA ARG A 19 -5.13 2.12 9.12
C ARG A 19 -5.09 0.64 8.77
N TYR A 20 -4.65 0.36 7.56
CA TYR A 20 -4.59 -0.98 6.97
C TYR A 20 -3.23 -1.20 6.33
N TYR A 21 -2.78 -2.43 6.31
CA TYR A 21 -1.51 -2.86 5.74
C TYR A 21 -1.73 -4.07 4.85
N CYS A 22 -1.11 -4.09 3.67
CA CYS A 22 -1.16 -5.22 2.76
C CYS A 22 0.15 -5.99 2.84
N ARG A 23 0.07 -7.29 3.13
CA ARG A 23 1.24 -8.18 3.23
C ARG A 23 1.91 -8.44 1.89
N GLU A 24 1.14 -8.44 0.81
CA GLU A 24 1.65 -8.73 -0.54
C GLU A 24 2.53 -7.62 -1.11
N CYS A 25 2.16 -6.35 -0.88
CA CYS A 25 2.88 -5.21 -1.45
C CYS A 25 3.68 -4.43 -0.41
N CYS A 26 3.59 -4.78 0.88
CA CYS A 26 4.22 -4.03 1.97
C CYS A 26 3.83 -2.55 2.01
N HIS A 27 2.59 -2.21 1.65
CA HIS A 27 2.09 -0.84 1.75
C HIS A 27 1.02 -0.72 2.81
N GLU A 28 0.96 0.44 3.44
CA GLU A 28 -0.13 0.80 4.34
C GLU A 28 -0.99 1.91 3.75
N TRP A 29 -2.26 1.99 4.17
CA TRP A 29 -3.14 3.10 3.82
C TRP A 29 -4.08 3.45 4.96
N THR A 30 -4.47 4.70 5.00
CA THR A 30 -5.50 5.21 5.91
C THR A 30 -6.81 5.42 5.14
N LYS A 31 -7.95 5.22 5.81
CA LYS A 31 -9.29 5.52 5.30
C LYS A 31 -10.01 6.42 6.32
N GLY A 32 -9.58 7.67 6.41
CA GLY A 32 -10.09 8.63 7.38
C GLY A 32 -10.51 9.94 6.73
N GLY A 33 -11.62 10.52 7.18
CA GLY A 33 -12.08 11.85 6.71
C GLY A 33 -12.49 11.93 5.24
N GLY A 34 -12.74 10.80 4.58
CA GLY A 34 -13.08 10.74 3.15
C GLY A 34 -11.88 10.69 2.20
N GLU A 35 -10.66 10.76 2.73
CA GLU A 35 -9.43 10.67 1.96
C GLU A 35 -8.74 9.32 2.20
N VAL A 36 -8.17 8.75 1.13
CA VAL A 36 -7.30 7.57 1.23
C VAL A 36 -5.87 8.03 1.03
N LYS A 37 -5.05 7.91 2.08
CA LYS A 37 -3.61 8.18 2.00
C LYS A 37 -2.88 6.85 1.98
N ILE A 38 -1.96 6.69 1.04
CA ILE A 38 -1.15 5.47 0.90
C ILE A 38 0.28 5.80 1.33
N TYR A 39 0.90 4.86 2.03
CA TYR A 39 2.29 4.94 2.45
C TYR A 39 3.01 3.67 2.03
N GLU A 40 4.21 3.86 1.47
CA GLU A 40 5.12 2.79 1.09
C GLU A 40 6.03 2.46 2.26
N VAL A 41 6.13 1.17 2.60
CA VAL A 41 7.14 0.68 3.53
C VAL A 41 8.34 0.24 2.72
N LEU A 42 9.43 0.95 2.89
CA LEU A 42 10.72 0.69 2.26
C LEU A 42 11.40 -0.54 2.88
N SER A 43 12.40 -1.09 2.18
CA SER A 43 13.11 -2.31 2.62
C SER A 43 13.86 -2.14 3.94
N ASP A 44 14.21 -0.91 4.31
CA ASP A 44 14.84 -0.56 5.59
C ASP A 44 13.82 -0.42 6.74
N GLY A 45 12.52 -0.52 6.44
CA GLY A 45 11.42 -0.36 7.40
C GLY A 45 10.94 1.09 7.56
N SER A 46 11.52 2.03 6.83
CA SER A 46 11.04 3.42 6.78
C SER A 46 9.70 3.49 6.04
N VAL A 47 8.85 4.44 6.43
CA VAL A 47 7.51 4.61 5.87
C VAL A 47 7.37 5.99 5.27
N GLU A 48 7.19 6.04 3.96
CA GLU A 48 7.07 7.28 3.18
C GLU A 48 5.67 7.42 2.59
N GLN A 49 5.11 8.62 2.60
CA GLN A 49 3.79 8.86 2.02
C GLN A 49 3.88 8.92 0.49
N LEU A 50 3.09 8.09 -0.19
CA LEU A 50 2.87 8.19 -1.63
C LEU A 50 1.93 9.37 -1.88
N THR A 51 2.51 10.54 -2.16
CA THR A 51 1.79 11.74 -2.58
C THR A 51 1.43 11.66 -4.07
N THR A 52 0.59 12.59 -4.56
CA THR A 52 0.03 12.68 -5.93
C THR A 52 1.07 12.87 -7.06
N ASP A 53 2.29 12.44 -6.85
CA ASP A 53 3.26 12.25 -7.91
C ASP A 53 2.84 11.00 -8.71
N HIS A 54 2.13 11.23 -9.81
CA HIS A 54 1.56 10.17 -10.68
C HIS A 54 2.61 9.12 -11.08
N ASP A 55 3.88 9.53 -11.19
CA ASP A 55 4.99 8.67 -11.54
C ASP A 55 5.28 7.64 -10.44
N ARG A 56 5.39 8.09 -9.19
CA ARG A 56 5.58 7.20 -8.02
C ARG A 56 4.38 6.30 -7.78
N PHE A 57 3.17 6.82 -8.00
CA PHE A 57 1.95 6.03 -7.84
C PHE A 57 1.91 4.87 -8.85
N PHE A 58 2.28 5.14 -10.11
CA PHE A 58 2.38 4.13 -11.15
C PHE A 58 3.48 3.10 -10.86
N GLN A 59 4.62 3.55 -10.34
CA GLN A 59 5.75 2.70 -9.99
C GLN A 59 5.43 1.76 -8.82
N ALA A 60 4.73 2.25 -7.79
CA ALA A 60 4.21 1.43 -6.69
C ALA A 60 3.19 0.38 -7.18
N TYR A 61 2.33 0.76 -8.13
CA TYR A 61 1.40 -0.15 -8.80
C TYR A 61 2.13 -1.23 -9.60
N ALA A 62 3.16 -0.85 -10.37
CA ALA A 62 3.95 -1.74 -11.20
C ALA A 62 4.81 -2.71 -10.39
N GLN A 63 5.50 -2.24 -9.34
CA GLN A 63 6.34 -3.07 -8.46
C GLN A 63 5.56 -4.12 -7.69
N CYS A 64 4.26 -3.92 -7.49
CA CYS A 64 3.43 -4.97 -6.91
C CYS A 64 3.33 -6.22 -7.81
N GLY A 65 3.47 -6.08 -9.13
CA GLY A 65 3.50 -7.20 -10.07
C GLY A 65 4.79 -8.02 -10.01
N GLU A 66 5.90 -7.41 -9.60
CA GLU A 66 7.21 -8.07 -9.51
C GLU A 66 7.42 -8.76 -8.16
N ARG A 67 6.98 -8.14 -7.05
CA ARG A 67 7.07 -8.76 -5.71
C ARG A 67 6.25 -10.04 -5.56
N ARG A 68 5.15 -10.21 -6.31
CA ARG A 68 4.37 -11.46 -6.36
C ARG A 68 5.05 -12.61 -7.12
N ARG A 69 6.15 -12.37 -7.83
CA ARG A 69 6.92 -13.41 -8.55
C ARG A 69 8.18 -13.87 -7.83
N ALA A 70 8.51 -13.30 -6.67
CA ALA A 70 9.63 -13.73 -5.84
C ALA A 70 9.19 -14.74 -4.75
N GLY A 71 8.16 -15.55 -5.03
CA GLY A 71 7.70 -16.66 -4.20
C GLY A 71 8.15 -17.99 -4.77
#